data_AF-A0A4Q8U4V2-F1
#
_entry.id   AF-A0A4Q8U4V2-F1
#
_cell.length_a   1.000
_cell.length_b   1.000
_cell.length_c   1.000
_cell.angle_alpha   90.00
_cell.angle_beta   90.00
_cell.angle_gamma   90.00
#
_symmetry.space_group_name_H-M   'P 1'
#
loop_
_entity.id
_entity.type
_entity.pdbx_description
1 polymer ?
#
loop_
_entity_poly.entity_id
_entity_poly.type
_entity_poly.pdbx_seq_one_letter_code
_entity_poly.pdbx_strand_id
1 'polypeptide(L)'
;MLKRKEMKKRAKQVVKKHYWLLLILCLGMALFGTEFSSTLNFVRTERTEMDSKTKENKNAIQYNSRLALDDILNDALDGHIDEAYKLANNLKLEEITQNSTVQKGIVLGRSRGILADLVNNITSGYFLVVLLSAIESLGLSKNIIIALFIILSAIVLFLVWMFIKNVLQTILRRMVLECRLYDKVPFQRILFLAKVKKWCKVAVTLAMKVLFQTLWACTIIGGVIKRYSYYLVPYIVAENPDIGWKEAITLSRKMMGGYKWECFKLEMSFLLWDMAGFLTLGISDLFYTNAYKIVTYTEFYVQVRLLAKKNCVKGIELLNDLYLYEKADALTLDEAYIDVLFMDYYLPKKTEHLKGIKGFMARNLGITLYPRKEELQLEKMQYEDAKFRLMQDALTGKGYPSRLFPIPEKEKDVKAGHINYMRRYSPISLILIFFAFCVTGWIWEVSLHLVADGTFVNRGMLHGPWIPIYGAGSLLILTLLYRLRRRPILEFTAIVILSGIIEYMTSYYTECLFNGKKWWDYQGYFLNLDGRICAEGLLTFGIGGMILVYLIAPMLDNYLRKMKTQIAVPLCVILLSLFMIDQAYSFINPNTGHGITDYVSKTYIKTNSSVRG
;
A
#
# COMPACT_ATOMS: atom_id res chain seq x y z
N MET A 1 -10.94 29.44 21.07
CA MET A 1 -10.60 28.09 20.55
C MET A 1 -11.52 27.07 21.24
N LEU A 2 -12.09 26.09 20.52
CA LEU A 2 -12.88 25.02 21.17
C LEU A 2 -12.06 24.35 22.28
N LYS A 3 -12.74 23.91 23.34
CA LYS A 3 -12.08 23.17 24.41
C LYS A 3 -11.66 21.79 23.87
N ARG A 4 -10.52 21.26 24.34
CA ARG A 4 -10.00 19.93 23.93
C ARG A 4 -11.06 18.81 24.03
N LYS A 5 -11.93 18.87 25.04
CA LYS A 5 -13.04 17.93 25.26
C LYS A 5 -14.07 17.96 24.12
N GLU A 6 -14.36 19.13 23.57
CA GLU A 6 -15.33 19.31 22.47
C GLU A 6 -14.77 18.79 21.15
N MET A 7 -13.49 19.09 20.85
CA MET A 7 -12.82 18.56 19.66
C MET A 7 -12.81 17.03 19.68
N LYS A 8 -12.46 16.44 20.83
CA LYS A 8 -12.53 14.99 21.05
C LYS A 8 -13.95 14.43 20.90
N LYS A 9 -14.97 15.12 21.40
CA LYS A 9 -16.38 14.70 21.24
C LYS A 9 -16.80 14.66 19.77
N ARG A 10 -16.47 15.71 19.01
CA ARG A 10 -16.73 15.75 17.55
C ARG A 10 -15.98 14.66 16.81
N ALA A 11 -14.71 14.45 17.15
CA ALA A 11 -13.91 13.39 16.55
C ALA A 11 -14.53 12.00 16.74
N LYS A 12 -15.06 11.68 17.93
CA LYS A 12 -15.78 10.41 18.16
C LYS A 12 -17.01 10.26 17.27
N GLN A 13 -17.77 11.33 17.04
CA GLN A 13 -18.96 11.30 16.19
C GLN A 13 -18.59 11.03 14.72
N VAL A 14 -17.54 11.68 14.22
CA VAL A 14 -17.04 11.46 12.86
C VAL A 14 -16.49 10.05 12.69
N VAL A 15 -15.73 9.54 13.67
CA VAL A 15 -15.23 8.15 13.65
C VAL A 15 -16.38 7.16 13.64
N LYS A 16 -17.43 7.37 14.46
CA LYS A 16 -18.61 6.49 14.45
C LYS A 16 -19.32 6.49 13.09
N LYS A 17 -19.42 7.66 12.46
CA LYS A 17 -20.10 7.86 11.18
C LYS A 17 -19.37 7.23 10.01
N HIS A 18 -18.04 7.33 9.97
CA HIS A 18 -17.18 6.90 8.86
C HIS A 18 -16.19 5.80 9.25
N TYR A 19 -16.55 4.97 10.24
CA TYR A 19 -15.65 4.05 10.93
C TYR A 19 -14.82 3.20 9.97
N TRP A 20 -15.49 2.50 9.07
CA TRP A 20 -14.85 1.57 8.14
C TRP A 20 -13.95 2.26 7.11
N LEU A 21 -14.35 3.42 6.61
CA LEU A 21 -13.52 4.20 5.70
C LEU A 21 -12.22 4.61 6.40
N LEU A 22 -12.33 5.14 7.62
CA LEU A 22 -11.18 5.57 8.41
C LEU A 22 -10.29 4.39 8.82
N LEU A 23 -10.88 3.23 9.15
CA LEU A 23 -10.15 1.99 9.43
C LEU A 23 -9.28 1.57 8.24
N ILE A 24 -9.87 1.47 7.04
CA ILE A 24 -9.15 1.07 5.82
C ILE A 24 -8.05 2.08 5.50
N LEU A 25 -8.33 3.38 5.63
CA LEU A 25 -7.33 4.42 5.42
C LEU A 25 -6.16 4.30 6.42
N CYS A 26 -6.45 4.14 7.72
CA CYS A 26 -5.42 3.98 8.75
C CYS A 26 -4.59 2.69 8.55
N LEU A 27 -5.24 1.57 8.20
CA LEU A 27 -4.55 0.31 7.88
C LEU A 27 -3.64 0.48 6.66
N GLY A 28 -4.13 1.13 5.60
CA GLY A 28 -3.31 1.46 4.42
C GLY A 28 -2.10 2.30 4.79
N MET A 29 -2.26 3.34 5.63
CA MET A 29 -1.15 4.17 6.09
C MET A 29 -0.09 3.37 6.86
N ALA A 30 -0.52 2.45 7.72
CA ALA A 30 0.36 1.58 8.50
C ALA A 30 1.14 0.62 7.59
N LEU A 31 0.47 -0.02 6.62
CA LEU A 31 1.09 -0.97 5.68
C LEU A 31 2.07 -0.30 4.71
N PHE A 32 1.75 0.90 4.21
CA PHE A 32 2.69 1.68 3.38
C PHE A 32 3.84 2.30 4.21
N GLY A 33 3.87 2.09 5.54
CA GLY A 33 4.92 2.59 6.42
C GLY A 33 5.02 4.12 6.41
N THR A 34 3.87 4.80 6.35
CA THR A 34 3.76 6.27 6.27
C THR A 34 3.54 6.88 7.65
N GLU A 35 2.44 6.48 8.30
CA GLU A 35 2.06 6.83 9.65
C GLU A 35 1.48 5.59 10.32
N PHE A 36 1.57 5.53 11.65
CA PHE A 36 1.08 4.38 12.42
C PHE A 36 1.78 3.06 12.08
N SER A 37 2.98 3.08 11.51
CA SER A 37 3.78 1.86 11.29
C SER A 37 3.99 1.07 12.58
N SER A 38 4.10 1.78 13.72
CA SER A 38 4.20 1.18 15.06
C SER A 38 2.95 0.41 15.47
N THR A 39 1.79 0.68 14.87
CA THR A 39 0.54 -0.05 15.13
C THR A 39 0.64 -1.49 14.67
N LEU A 40 1.49 -1.82 13.69
CA LEU A 40 1.72 -3.22 13.30
C LEU A 40 2.75 -3.90 14.21
N ASN A 41 3.21 -3.25 15.29
CA ASN A 41 4.19 -3.87 16.20
C ASN A 41 3.63 -5.01 17.04
N PHE A 42 2.34 -5.31 17.04
CA PHE A 42 1.79 -6.40 17.85
C PHE A 42 1.68 -7.74 17.20
N VAL A 43 1.46 -7.69 15.90
CA VAL A 43 1.89 -8.70 14.96
C VAL A 43 3.36 -9.07 15.29
N ARG A 44 4.11 -8.17 15.95
CA ARG A 44 5.47 -8.38 16.47
C ARG A 44 5.63 -8.72 17.97
N THR A 45 4.63 -8.55 18.85
CA THR A 45 4.83 -8.50 20.34
C THR A 45 4.50 -9.77 21.13
N GLU A 46 4.16 -10.92 20.53
CA GLU A 46 4.24 -12.23 21.24
C GLU A 46 5.67 -12.60 21.71
N ARG A 47 6.64 -11.69 21.55
CA ARG A 47 8.08 -11.91 21.67
C ARG A 47 8.72 -11.51 22.99
N THR A 48 8.08 -10.74 23.87
CA THR A 48 8.82 -10.06 24.97
C THR A 48 8.84 -10.80 26.32
N GLU A 49 7.88 -11.69 26.62
CA GLU A 49 7.84 -12.37 27.94
C GLU A 49 8.82 -13.55 28.06
N MET A 50 9.35 -14.05 26.94
CA MET A 50 10.30 -15.18 26.94
C MET A 50 11.77 -14.73 27.14
N ASP A 51 12.07 -13.43 27.02
CA ASP A 51 13.43 -12.88 26.98
C ASP A 51 14.00 -12.47 28.36
N SER A 52 13.17 -12.46 29.41
CA SER A 52 13.62 -12.06 30.77
C SER A 52 14.36 -13.16 31.52
N LYS A 53 14.15 -14.44 31.19
CA LYS A 53 14.86 -15.58 31.81
C LYS A 53 16.25 -15.84 31.22
N THR A 54 16.64 -15.15 30.14
CA THR A 54 17.87 -15.42 29.37
C THR A 54 18.92 -14.31 29.51
N LYS A 55 18.78 -13.41 30.49
CA LYS A 55 19.67 -12.25 30.68
C LYS A 55 20.94 -12.52 31.50
N GLU A 56 21.02 -13.64 32.23
CA GLU A 56 22.21 -13.92 33.04
C GLU A 56 23.42 -14.44 32.25
N ASN A 57 23.28 -14.80 30.97
CA ASN A 57 24.35 -15.46 30.21
C ASN A 57 24.86 -14.67 28.98
N LYS A 58 24.76 -13.33 28.99
CA LYS A 58 25.02 -12.46 27.81
C LYS A 58 26.27 -11.58 27.89
N ASN A 59 27.20 -11.81 28.82
CA ASN A 59 28.43 -11.00 28.92
C ASN A 59 29.62 -11.54 28.11
N ALA A 60 29.44 -12.54 27.26
CA ALA A 60 30.48 -12.99 26.33
C ALA A 60 29.91 -13.09 24.91
N ILE A 61 30.59 -12.43 23.97
CA ILE A 61 30.41 -12.52 22.51
C ILE A 61 29.25 -11.66 21.97
N GLN A 62 29.47 -10.35 21.94
CA GLN A 62 28.82 -9.43 21.01
C GLN A 62 29.87 -9.01 19.98
N TYR A 63 30.05 -9.82 18.93
CA TYR A 63 30.85 -9.46 17.76
C TYR A 63 30.10 -8.34 17.00
N ASN A 64 30.72 -7.18 16.83
CA ASN A 64 30.07 -6.00 16.28
C ASN A 64 29.86 -6.14 14.77
N SER A 65 28.61 -6.03 14.30
CA SER A 65 28.22 -6.06 12.88
C SER A 65 28.92 -5.03 11.97
N ARG A 66 29.57 -4.01 12.54
CA ARG A 66 30.41 -3.05 11.80
C ARG A 66 31.77 -3.61 11.38
N LEU A 67 32.41 -4.43 12.23
CA LEU A 67 33.72 -5.03 11.90
C LEU A 67 33.60 -6.05 10.77
N ALA A 68 32.51 -6.83 10.77
CA ALA A 68 32.22 -7.80 9.72
C ALA A 68 31.99 -7.16 8.33
N LEU A 69 31.46 -5.93 8.29
CA LEU A 69 31.26 -5.20 7.03
C LEU A 69 32.58 -4.66 6.47
N ASP A 70 33.49 -4.21 7.34
CA ASP A 70 34.82 -3.73 6.94
C ASP A 70 35.65 -4.86 6.34
N ASP A 71 35.62 -6.07 6.92
CA ASP A 71 36.35 -7.24 6.42
C ASP A 71 35.83 -7.72 5.04
N ILE A 72 34.49 -7.81 4.86
CA ILE A 72 33.89 -8.14 3.55
C ILE A 72 34.26 -7.09 2.49
N LEU A 73 34.27 -5.82 2.88
CA LEU A 73 34.60 -4.73 1.95
C LEU A 73 36.07 -4.83 1.54
N ASN A 74 36.98 -5.07 2.49
CA ASN A 74 38.41 -5.19 2.22
C ASN A 74 38.73 -6.38 1.31
N ASP A 75 38.16 -7.56 1.56
CA ASP A 75 38.35 -8.75 0.71
C ASP A 75 37.80 -8.55 -0.71
N ALA A 76 36.66 -7.87 -0.84
CA ALA A 76 36.07 -7.54 -2.15
C ALA A 76 36.90 -6.47 -2.90
N LEU A 77 37.50 -5.52 -2.16
CA LEU A 77 38.36 -4.45 -2.68
C LEU A 77 39.71 -4.98 -3.16
N ASP A 78 40.27 -6.00 -2.49
CA ASP A 78 41.58 -6.60 -2.81
C ASP A 78 41.54 -7.60 -3.99
N GLY A 79 40.36 -7.84 -4.58
CA GLY A 79 40.21 -8.72 -5.73
C GLY A 79 39.77 -10.14 -5.41
N HIS A 80 39.59 -10.48 -4.13
CA HIS A 80 39.16 -11.78 -3.65
C HIS A 80 37.63 -11.85 -3.49
N ILE A 81 36.90 -11.55 -4.56
CA ILE A 81 35.42 -11.48 -4.54
C ILE A 81 34.80 -12.82 -4.15
N ASP A 82 35.41 -13.95 -4.52
CA ASP A 82 34.97 -15.28 -4.09
C ASP A 82 35.11 -15.49 -2.58
N GLU A 83 36.11 -14.87 -1.95
CA GLU A 83 36.35 -14.95 -0.51
C GLU A 83 35.42 -14.00 0.24
N ALA A 84 35.23 -12.77 -0.26
CA ALA A 84 34.24 -11.83 0.24
C ALA A 84 32.81 -12.38 0.13
N TYR A 85 32.50 -13.09 -0.96
CA TYR A 85 31.22 -13.77 -1.15
C TYR A 85 31.05 -14.91 -0.14
N LYS A 86 32.09 -15.73 0.08
CA LYS A 86 32.06 -16.78 1.12
C LYS A 86 31.93 -16.20 2.52
N LEU A 87 32.65 -15.13 2.84
CA LEU A 87 32.62 -14.46 4.14
C LEU A 87 31.25 -13.82 4.40
N ALA A 88 30.72 -13.05 3.45
CA ALA A 88 29.37 -12.46 3.53
C ALA A 88 28.27 -13.52 3.64
N ASN A 89 28.42 -14.63 2.91
CA ASN A 89 27.47 -15.74 2.99
C ASN A 89 27.58 -16.50 4.33
N ASN A 90 28.79 -16.71 4.84
CA ASN A 90 29.00 -17.32 6.15
C ASN A 90 28.46 -16.44 7.28
N LEU A 91 28.66 -15.12 7.22
CA LEU A 91 28.10 -14.15 8.17
C LEU A 91 26.57 -14.09 8.07
N LYS A 92 26.01 -14.13 6.86
CA LYS A 92 24.57 -14.30 6.64
C LYS A 92 24.08 -15.59 7.28
N LEU A 93 24.77 -16.71 7.09
CA LEU A 93 24.41 -18.01 7.67
C LEU A 93 24.56 -18.03 9.20
N GLU A 94 25.59 -17.41 9.77
CA GLU A 94 25.79 -17.27 11.22
C GLU A 94 24.73 -16.38 11.84
N GLU A 95 24.39 -15.26 11.19
CA GLU A 95 23.31 -14.38 11.62
C GLU A 95 21.96 -15.12 11.52
N ILE A 96 21.71 -15.91 10.47
CA ILE A 96 20.55 -16.81 10.33
C ILE A 96 20.54 -17.92 11.42
N THR A 97 21.69 -18.46 11.78
CA THR A 97 21.83 -19.61 12.70
C THR A 97 21.74 -19.20 14.16
N GLN A 98 22.42 -18.13 14.58
CA GLN A 98 22.15 -17.43 15.85
C GLN A 98 20.71 -16.90 15.86
N ASN A 99 20.19 -16.56 14.67
CA ASN A 99 18.78 -16.25 14.50
C ASN A 99 17.84 -17.47 14.69
N SER A 100 18.34 -18.69 14.62
CA SER A 100 17.50 -19.89 14.72
C SER A 100 17.51 -20.57 16.10
N THR A 101 18.53 -20.33 16.93
CA THR A 101 18.74 -21.06 18.21
C THR A 101 18.54 -20.24 19.49
N VAL A 102 18.75 -18.92 19.50
CA VAL A 102 18.87 -18.16 20.79
C VAL A 102 17.88 -17.00 21.00
N GLN A 103 17.05 -16.63 20.03
CA GLN A 103 16.25 -15.38 20.14
C GLN A 103 14.95 -15.46 19.33
N LYS A 104 13.93 -16.08 19.90
CA LYS A 104 12.58 -16.05 19.32
C LYS A 104 11.94 -14.64 19.37
N GLY A 105 12.68 -13.51 19.23
CA GLY A 105 12.25 -12.19 19.73
C GLY A 105 12.28 -10.87 18.89
N ILE A 106 12.84 -10.75 17.68
CA ILE A 106 13.01 -9.44 16.95
C ILE A 106 12.34 -9.38 15.56
N VAL A 107 11.15 -8.79 15.38
CA VAL A 107 10.36 -8.88 14.11
C VAL A 107 10.67 -7.76 13.10
N LEU A 108 11.93 -7.42 12.86
CA LEU A 108 12.32 -6.98 11.49
C LEU A 108 13.57 -7.72 11.01
N GLY A 109 13.97 -8.78 11.72
CA GLY A 109 15.07 -9.64 11.32
C GLY A 109 14.90 -10.98 12.00
N ARG A 110 14.30 -11.95 11.30
CA ARG A 110 14.68 -13.37 11.27
C ARG A 110 14.23 -14.04 9.95
N SER A 111 15.25 -14.37 9.15
CA SER A 111 15.46 -15.37 8.08
C SER A 111 14.42 -15.82 7.05
N ARG A 112 13.10 -15.54 7.15
CA ARG A 112 12.13 -16.22 6.25
C ARG A 112 11.07 -15.35 5.60
N GLY A 113 11.18 -14.03 5.72
CA GLY A 113 10.26 -13.10 5.06
C GLY A 113 10.95 -12.18 4.09
N ILE A 114 10.29 -11.88 2.98
CA ILE A 114 10.81 -11.06 1.87
C ILE A 114 11.44 -9.75 2.36
N LEU A 115 10.75 -9.02 3.26
CA LEU A 115 11.27 -7.77 3.84
C LEU A 115 12.36 -8.02 4.88
N ALA A 116 12.34 -9.16 5.57
CA ALA A 116 13.38 -9.54 6.52
C ALA A 116 14.65 -10.01 5.81
N ASP A 117 14.54 -10.69 4.68
CA ASP A 117 15.66 -11.12 3.85
C ASP A 117 16.26 -9.93 3.11
N LEU A 118 15.43 -9.01 2.59
CA LEU A 118 15.90 -7.73 2.10
C LEU A 118 16.68 -6.96 3.18
N VAL A 119 16.15 -6.90 4.40
CA VAL A 119 16.84 -6.26 5.53
C VAL A 119 18.12 -7.01 5.92
N ASN A 120 18.11 -8.35 5.98
CA ASN A 120 19.27 -9.15 6.33
C ASN A 120 20.36 -9.05 5.26
N ASN A 121 20.02 -9.08 3.98
CA ASN A 121 20.98 -8.96 2.88
C ASN A 121 21.53 -7.54 2.71
N ILE A 122 20.77 -6.51 3.13
CA ILE A 122 21.26 -5.14 3.29
C ILE A 122 22.15 -5.01 4.53
N THR A 123 21.83 -5.72 5.62
CA THR A 123 22.56 -5.65 6.91
C THR A 123 23.85 -6.48 6.89
N SER A 124 23.87 -7.60 6.16
CA SER A 124 24.99 -8.55 6.03
C SER A 124 25.96 -8.19 4.89
N GLY A 125 25.65 -7.16 4.09
CA GLY A 125 26.47 -6.74 2.95
C GLY A 125 26.44 -7.68 1.74
N TYR A 126 25.72 -8.81 1.79
CA TYR A 126 25.67 -9.81 0.72
C TYR A 126 25.12 -9.26 -0.61
N PHE A 127 24.11 -8.39 -0.56
CA PHE A 127 23.56 -7.73 -1.75
C PHE A 127 24.60 -6.86 -2.48
N LEU A 128 25.53 -6.25 -1.74
CA LEU A 128 26.61 -5.45 -2.34
C LEU A 128 27.58 -6.32 -3.15
N VAL A 129 27.88 -7.53 -2.67
CA VAL A 129 28.83 -8.44 -3.32
C VAL A 129 28.31 -8.97 -4.65
N VAL A 130 27.04 -9.39 -4.74
CA VAL A 130 26.51 -9.94 -6.01
C VAL A 130 26.35 -8.88 -7.10
N LEU A 131 26.00 -7.66 -6.69
CA LEU A 131 25.89 -6.51 -7.58
C LEU A 131 27.26 -6.02 -8.05
N LEU A 132 28.28 -6.10 -7.20
CA LEU A 132 29.68 -5.89 -7.57
C LEU A 132 30.14 -6.89 -8.64
N SER A 133 29.83 -8.18 -8.48
CA SER A 133 30.17 -9.23 -9.45
C SER A 133 29.50 -9.03 -10.81
N ALA A 134 28.25 -8.56 -10.85
CA ALA A 134 27.51 -8.31 -12.09
C ALA A 134 28.02 -7.10 -12.90
N ILE A 135 28.97 -6.33 -12.36
CA ILE A 135 29.39 -5.02 -12.90
C ILE A 135 30.90 -4.94 -13.06
N GLU A 136 31.66 -5.77 -12.36
CA GLU A 136 33.02 -6.13 -12.79
C GLU A 136 33.01 -6.69 -14.22
N SER A 137 31.93 -7.36 -14.64
CA SER A 137 31.70 -7.75 -16.04
C SER A 137 31.49 -6.58 -17.01
N LEU A 138 31.36 -5.34 -16.51
CA LEU A 138 31.25 -4.10 -17.29
C LEU A 138 32.54 -3.27 -17.30
N GLY A 139 33.62 -3.73 -16.64
CA GLY A 139 34.95 -3.11 -16.71
C GLY A 139 35.12 -1.76 -16.01
N LEU A 140 34.18 -1.38 -15.12
CA LEU A 140 34.26 -0.15 -14.31
C LEU A 140 35.10 -0.40 -13.04
N SER A 141 35.72 0.65 -12.48
CA SER A 141 36.46 0.53 -11.23
C SER A 141 35.52 0.30 -10.03
N LYS A 142 35.89 -0.64 -9.15
CA LYS A 142 35.08 -1.15 -8.04
C LYS A 142 34.50 -0.05 -7.14
N ASN A 143 35.27 1.00 -6.85
CA ASN A 143 34.84 2.11 -6.01
C ASN A 143 33.77 3.00 -6.67
N ILE A 144 33.84 3.19 -7.98
CA ILE A 144 32.85 3.98 -8.73
C ILE A 144 31.52 3.21 -8.77
N ILE A 145 31.59 1.89 -8.90
CA ILE A 145 30.41 1.01 -8.92
C ILE A 145 29.65 1.11 -7.59
N ILE A 146 30.31 0.87 -6.46
CA ILE A 146 29.68 0.91 -5.13
C ILE A 146 29.03 2.27 -4.86
N ALA A 147 29.74 3.35 -5.20
CA ALA A 147 29.22 4.71 -5.04
C ALA A 147 27.95 4.95 -5.90
N LEU A 148 27.95 4.53 -7.17
CA LEU A 148 26.79 4.65 -8.05
C LEU A 148 25.56 3.89 -7.53
N PHE A 149 25.75 2.74 -6.90
CA PHE A 149 24.62 1.96 -6.33
C PHE A 149 24.04 2.53 -5.07
N ILE A 150 24.89 2.97 -4.15
CA ILE A 150 24.42 3.65 -2.94
C ILE A 150 23.60 4.88 -3.35
N ILE A 151 24.09 5.63 -4.34
CA ILE A 151 23.39 6.78 -4.89
C ILE A 151 22.06 6.36 -5.54
N LEU A 152 22.05 5.35 -6.40
CA LEU A 152 20.83 4.90 -7.10
C LEU A 152 19.76 4.37 -6.13
N SER A 153 20.14 3.50 -5.20
CA SER A 153 19.24 2.95 -4.18
C SER A 153 18.69 4.04 -3.27
N ALA A 154 19.55 4.96 -2.82
CA ALA A 154 19.13 6.14 -2.05
C ALA A 154 18.15 7.01 -2.84
N ILE A 155 18.37 7.20 -4.15
CA ILE A 155 17.44 7.93 -5.03
C ILE A 155 16.09 7.22 -5.10
N VAL A 156 16.05 5.90 -5.34
CA VAL A 156 14.79 5.15 -5.43
C VAL A 156 14.01 5.21 -4.11
N LEU A 157 14.66 4.95 -2.98
CA LEU A 157 14.03 5.04 -1.66
C LEU A 157 13.54 6.46 -1.37
N PHE A 158 14.33 7.47 -1.73
CA PHE A 158 13.95 8.86 -1.62
C PHE A 158 12.72 9.19 -2.48
N LEU A 159 12.65 8.70 -3.73
CA LEU A 159 11.52 8.91 -4.63
C LEU A 159 10.24 8.24 -4.10
N VAL A 160 10.32 7.00 -3.60
CA VAL A 160 9.19 6.30 -2.97
C VAL A 160 8.70 7.07 -1.74
N TRP A 161 9.62 7.47 -0.85
CA TRP A 161 9.29 8.25 0.32
C TRP A 161 8.66 9.61 -0.05
N MET A 162 9.21 10.30 -1.05
CA MET A 162 8.76 11.62 -1.48
C MET A 162 7.40 11.58 -2.19
N PHE A 163 7.23 10.71 -3.19
CA PHE A 163 6.05 10.70 -4.06
C PHE A 163 4.91 9.81 -3.58
N ILE A 164 5.20 8.81 -2.73
CA ILE A 164 4.17 7.90 -2.21
C ILE A 164 3.90 8.22 -0.74
N LYS A 165 4.90 8.06 0.14
CA LYS A 165 4.66 8.13 1.59
C LYS A 165 4.15 9.49 2.05
N ASN A 166 4.84 10.56 1.65
CA ASN A 166 4.44 11.92 2.02
C ASN A 166 3.09 12.30 1.40
N VAL A 167 2.86 11.99 0.13
CA VAL A 167 1.63 12.37 -0.58
C VAL A 167 0.39 11.67 -0.01
N LEU A 168 0.50 10.38 0.35
CA LEU A 168 -0.57 9.63 1.02
C LEU A 168 -0.98 10.30 2.33
N GLN A 169 -0.02 10.86 3.06
CA GLN A 169 -0.33 11.64 4.25
C GLN A 169 -1.30 12.78 3.90
N THR A 170 -1.00 13.66 2.94
CA THR A 170 -1.92 14.76 2.55
C THR A 170 -3.29 14.28 2.08
N ILE A 171 -3.36 13.18 1.32
CA ILE A 171 -4.63 12.60 0.86
C ILE A 171 -5.51 12.19 2.05
N LEU A 172 -4.92 11.57 3.09
CA LEU A 172 -5.65 11.25 4.31
C LEU A 172 -6.26 12.50 4.95
N ARG A 173 -5.52 13.61 5.01
CA ARG A 173 -5.99 14.86 5.65
C ARG A 173 -7.16 15.42 4.88
N ARG A 174 -7.08 15.41 3.55
CA ARG A 174 -8.18 15.82 2.67
C ARG A 174 -9.44 15.01 2.94
N MET A 175 -9.32 13.68 2.94
CA MET A 175 -10.46 12.79 3.15
C MET A 175 -11.06 12.94 4.56
N VAL A 176 -10.22 13.11 5.59
CA VAL A 176 -10.70 13.33 6.96
C VAL A 176 -11.41 14.69 7.10
N LEU A 177 -10.92 15.74 6.42
CA LEU A 177 -11.61 17.03 6.36
C LEU A 177 -13.01 16.89 5.75
N GLU A 178 -13.15 16.13 4.65
CA GLU A 178 -14.47 15.84 4.05
C GLU A 178 -15.36 15.00 4.98
N CYS A 179 -14.82 14.00 5.67
CA CYS A 179 -15.58 13.13 6.60
C CYS A 179 -16.21 13.92 7.75
N ARG A 180 -15.64 15.06 8.14
CA ARG A 180 -16.17 15.90 9.23
C ARG A 180 -17.51 16.52 8.87
N LEU A 181 -17.66 16.98 7.62
CA LEU A 181 -18.81 17.77 7.21
C LEU A 181 -19.85 16.95 6.44
N TYR A 182 -19.39 15.97 5.64
CA TYR A 182 -20.23 15.24 4.70
C TYR A 182 -20.65 13.87 5.22
N ASP A 183 -21.81 13.41 4.76
CA ASP A 183 -22.40 12.12 5.10
C ASP A 183 -21.81 10.97 4.30
N LYS A 184 -21.37 11.26 3.07
CA LYS A 184 -20.79 10.28 2.17
C LYS A 184 -19.47 10.80 1.61
N VAL A 185 -18.41 10.01 1.76
CA VAL A 185 -17.09 10.27 1.18
C VAL A 185 -16.68 9.04 0.36
N PRO A 186 -16.60 9.14 -0.97
CA PRO A 186 -16.27 7.99 -1.80
C PRO A 186 -14.78 7.65 -1.70
N PHE A 187 -14.44 6.37 -1.70
CA PHE A 187 -13.04 5.90 -1.65
C PHE A 187 -12.18 6.46 -2.81
N GLN A 188 -12.80 6.73 -3.96
CA GLN A 188 -12.16 7.35 -5.13
C GLN A 188 -11.51 8.71 -4.85
N ARG A 189 -11.85 9.37 -3.74
CA ARG A 189 -11.16 10.58 -3.27
C ARG A 189 -9.68 10.40 -3.03
N ILE A 190 -9.19 9.17 -2.88
CA ILE A 190 -7.75 8.89 -2.80
C ILE A 190 -7.00 9.38 -4.06
N LEU A 191 -7.68 9.49 -5.20
CA LEU A 191 -7.14 9.99 -6.48
C LEU A 191 -7.26 11.51 -6.65
N PHE A 192 -7.73 12.25 -5.64
CA PHE A 192 -7.95 13.70 -5.71
C PHE A 192 -6.74 14.45 -6.29
N LEU A 193 -5.54 14.23 -5.73
CA LEU A 193 -4.31 14.91 -6.17
C LEU A 193 -3.91 14.57 -7.61
N ALA A 194 -4.26 13.37 -8.08
CA ALA A 194 -4.06 12.97 -9.47
C ALA A 194 -5.04 13.68 -10.41
N LYS A 195 -6.31 13.85 -10.00
CA LYS A 195 -7.34 14.57 -10.80
C LYS A 195 -7.04 16.05 -10.96
N VAL A 196 -6.52 16.71 -9.92
CA VAL A 196 -6.12 18.13 -9.99
C VAL A 196 -4.73 18.34 -10.61
N LYS A 197 -4.00 17.25 -10.94
CA LYS A 197 -2.63 17.26 -11.49
C LYS A 197 -1.61 18.02 -10.62
N LYS A 198 -1.75 17.96 -9.30
CA LYS A 198 -0.84 18.63 -8.34
C LYS A 198 0.02 17.66 -7.53
N TRP A 199 0.04 16.37 -7.88
CA TRP A 199 0.80 15.33 -7.18
C TRP A 199 2.26 15.72 -6.90
N CYS A 200 3.00 16.16 -7.93
CA CYS A 200 4.41 16.55 -7.81
C CYS A 200 4.59 17.79 -6.91
N LYS A 201 3.72 18.79 -7.05
CA LYS A 201 3.79 20.02 -6.25
C LYS A 201 3.57 19.75 -4.76
N VAL A 202 2.63 18.86 -4.44
CA VAL A 202 2.40 18.38 -3.06
C VAL A 202 3.62 17.60 -2.54
N ALA A 203 4.15 16.67 -3.35
CA ALA A 203 5.31 15.86 -2.98
C ALA A 203 6.52 16.73 -2.62
N VAL A 204 6.86 17.70 -3.48
CA VAL A 204 7.96 18.65 -3.25
C VAL A 204 7.71 19.48 -1.99
N THR A 205 6.49 19.99 -1.78
CA THR A 205 6.18 20.82 -0.60
C THR A 205 6.40 20.04 0.70
N LEU A 206 5.98 18.78 0.76
CA LEU A 206 6.18 17.94 1.94
C LEU A 206 7.65 17.53 2.12
N ALA A 207 8.36 17.24 1.03
CA ALA A 207 9.80 16.98 1.07
C ALA A 207 10.56 18.18 1.64
N MET A 208 10.26 19.40 1.18
CA MET A 208 10.85 20.63 1.72
C MET A 208 10.51 20.81 3.20
N LYS A 209 9.25 20.56 3.61
CA LYS A 209 8.85 20.62 5.02
C LYS A 209 9.69 19.67 5.88
N VAL A 210 9.92 18.44 5.42
CA VAL A 210 10.73 17.47 6.17
C VAL A 210 12.19 17.88 6.18
N LEU A 211 12.76 18.31 5.04
CA LEU A 211 14.13 18.82 4.96
C LEU A 211 14.38 19.91 6.01
N PHE A 212 13.55 20.96 6.04
CA PHE A 212 13.68 22.01 7.04
C PHE A 212 13.48 21.49 8.47
N GLN A 213 12.53 20.58 8.69
CA GLN A 213 12.34 19.99 10.01
C GLN A 213 13.58 19.22 10.48
N THR A 214 14.23 18.46 9.60
CA THR A 214 15.46 17.73 9.88
C THR A 214 16.62 18.68 10.17
N LEU A 215 16.79 19.73 9.37
CA LEU A 215 17.80 20.77 9.62
C LEU A 215 17.61 21.44 10.99
N TRP A 216 16.36 21.70 11.38
CA TRP A 216 16.06 22.23 12.72
C TRP A 216 16.22 21.19 13.82
N ALA A 217 16.02 19.90 13.55
CA ALA A 217 16.23 18.83 14.52
C ALA A 217 17.69 18.70 14.97
N CYS A 218 18.65 19.17 14.15
CA CYS A 218 20.04 19.32 14.56
C CYS A 218 20.23 20.31 15.73
N THR A 219 19.25 21.19 15.97
CA THR A 219 19.18 22.02 17.16
C THR A 219 18.14 21.41 18.12
N ILE A 220 18.54 20.90 19.29
CA ILE A 220 17.61 20.21 20.21
C ILE A 220 16.35 21.06 20.47
N ILE A 221 16.54 22.36 20.75
CA ILE A 221 15.45 23.31 21.02
C ILE A 221 14.66 23.65 19.74
N GLY A 222 15.35 23.93 18.63
CA GLY A 222 14.70 24.28 17.38
C GLY A 222 13.90 23.12 16.78
N GLY A 223 14.34 21.88 16.95
CA GLY A 223 13.66 20.67 16.50
C GLY A 223 12.25 20.55 17.09
N VAL A 224 12.12 20.71 18.41
CA VAL A 224 10.83 20.65 19.10
C VAL A 224 9.91 21.78 18.65
N ILE A 225 10.41 23.03 18.62
CA ILE A 225 9.60 24.19 18.24
C ILE A 225 9.15 24.11 16.77
N LYS A 226 10.03 23.63 15.88
CA LYS A 226 9.78 23.61 14.43
C LYS A 226 8.90 22.44 14.01
N ARG A 227 8.94 21.31 14.72
CA ARG A 227 7.94 20.24 14.60
C ARG A 227 6.52 20.80 14.71
N TYR A 228 6.23 21.58 15.76
CA TYR A 228 4.90 22.19 15.93
C TYR A 228 4.66 23.37 14.98
N SER A 229 5.70 24.12 14.61
CA SER A 229 5.55 25.24 13.66
C SER A 229 5.18 24.76 12.25
N TYR A 230 5.61 23.56 11.85
CA TYR A 230 5.35 22.96 10.54
C TYR A 230 4.19 21.94 10.55
N TYR A 231 3.50 21.82 11.68
CA TYR A 231 2.46 20.80 11.90
C TYR A 231 1.31 20.90 10.89
N LEU A 232 0.96 22.11 10.45
CA LEU A 232 -0.21 22.36 9.59
C LEU A 232 0.08 22.24 8.10
N VAL A 233 1.33 22.05 7.68
CA VAL A 233 1.70 22.00 6.25
C VAL A 233 0.92 20.94 5.47
N PRO A 234 0.76 19.67 5.94
CA PRO A 234 -0.03 18.68 5.21
C PRO A 234 -1.51 19.07 5.07
N TYR A 235 -2.06 19.81 6.02
CA TYR A 235 -3.45 20.27 5.97
C TYR A 235 -3.62 21.46 5.02
N ILE A 236 -2.69 22.41 5.03
CA ILE A 236 -2.66 23.56 4.11
C ILE A 236 -2.62 23.09 2.66
N VAL A 237 -1.76 22.10 2.36
CA VAL A 237 -1.62 21.55 1.01
C VAL A 237 -2.77 20.62 0.64
N ALA A 238 -3.45 20.01 1.63
CA ALA A 238 -4.69 19.28 1.39
C ALA A 238 -5.84 20.22 0.98
N GLU A 239 -5.91 21.41 1.58
CA GLU A 239 -6.90 22.43 1.23
C GLU A 239 -6.59 23.10 -0.11
N ASN A 240 -5.37 23.59 -0.30
CA ASN A 240 -4.90 24.20 -1.54
C ASN A 240 -3.65 23.47 -2.06
N PRO A 241 -3.79 22.48 -2.94
CA PRO A 241 -2.68 21.77 -3.56
C PRO A 241 -1.79 22.64 -4.48
N ASP A 242 -2.22 23.86 -4.82
CA ASP A 242 -1.48 24.76 -5.70
C ASP A 242 -0.64 25.82 -4.95
N ILE A 243 -0.61 25.77 -3.62
CA ILE A 243 0.26 26.64 -2.83
C ILE A 243 1.75 26.33 -3.07
N GLY A 244 2.61 27.35 -3.09
CA GLY A 244 4.07 27.16 -3.13
C GLY A 244 4.61 26.61 -1.81
N TRP A 245 5.70 25.85 -1.85
CA TRP A 245 6.27 25.24 -0.64
C TRP A 245 6.72 26.28 0.41
N LYS A 246 7.30 27.41 -0.03
CA LYS A 246 7.70 28.53 0.85
C LYS A 246 6.50 29.12 1.56
N GLU A 247 5.42 29.32 0.80
CA GLU A 247 4.18 29.92 1.28
C GLU A 247 3.49 29.00 2.28
N ALA A 248 3.37 27.70 1.97
CA ALA A 248 2.75 26.71 2.86
C ALA A 248 3.48 26.60 4.22
N ILE A 249 4.82 26.51 4.20
CA ILE A 249 5.62 26.44 5.42
C ILE A 249 5.52 27.74 6.21
N THR A 250 5.57 28.89 5.53
CA THR A 250 5.48 30.21 6.17
C THR A 250 4.10 30.43 6.77
N LEU A 251 3.04 30.04 6.07
CA LEU A 251 1.66 30.13 6.54
C LEU A 251 1.47 29.24 7.78
N SER A 252 1.93 27.98 7.75
CA SER A 252 1.90 27.10 8.93
C SER A 252 2.58 27.74 10.15
N ARG A 253 3.77 28.33 9.97
CA ARG A 253 4.50 28.99 11.06
C ARG A 253 3.71 30.15 11.67
N LYS A 254 3.07 30.97 10.83
CA LYS A 254 2.27 32.12 11.27
C LYS A 254 0.99 31.66 11.97
N MET A 255 0.27 30.72 11.38
CA MET A 255 -0.95 30.14 11.94
C MET A 255 -0.69 29.46 13.30
N MET A 256 0.49 28.86 13.48
CA MET A 256 0.88 28.22 14.74
C MET A 256 1.44 29.21 15.78
N GLY A 257 1.56 30.50 15.48
CA GLY A 257 1.94 31.52 16.46
C GLY A 257 0.96 31.54 17.63
N GLY A 258 1.43 31.26 18.85
CA GLY A 258 0.59 31.15 20.04
C GLY A 258 -0.11 29.79 20.27
N TYR A 259 -0.16 28.89 19.28
CA TYR A 259 -0.89 27.62 19.37
C TYR A 259 0.00 26.36 19.46
N LYS A 260 1.33 26.50 19.43
CA LYS A 260 2.26 25.35 19.54
C LYS A 260 2.08 24.57 20.84
N TRP A 261 1.95 25.28 21.96
CA TRP A 261 1.74 24.66 23.27
C TRP A 261 0.38 23.96 23.37
N GLU A 262 -0.66 24.53 22.76
CA GLU A 262 -1.98 23.89 22.70
C GLU A 262 -1.94 22.60 21.87
N CYS A 263 -1.17 22.57 20.78
CA CYS A 263 -0.95 21.37 19.98
C CYS A 263 -0.23 20.28 20.79
N PHE A 264 0.86 20.63 21.48
CA PHE A 264 1.57 19.71 22.38
C PHE A 264 0.64 19.12 23.46
N LYS A 265 -0.14 19.98 24.13
CA LYS A 265 -1.14 19.55 25.13
C LYS A 265 -2.23 18.67 24.54
N LEU A 266 -2.53 18.79 23.25
CA LEU A 266 -3.48 17.92 22.56
C LEU A 266 -2.86 16.55 22.29
N GLU A 267 -1.63 16.47 21.77
CA GLU A 267 -0.92 15.21 21.57
C GLU A 267 -0.75 14.46 22.91
N MET A 268 -0.30 15.14 23.96
CA MET A 268 -0.14 14.54 25.29
C MET A 268 -1.45 14.01 25.88
N SER A 269 -2.59 14.57 25.48
CA SER A 269 -3.90 14.08 25.93
C SER A 269 -4.28 12.71 25.35
N PHE A 270 -3.50 12.19 24.40
CA PHE A 270 -3.63 10.85 23.85
C PHE A 270 -2.64 9.84 24.45
N LEU A 271 -1.77 10.25 25.37
CA LEU A 271 -0.77 9.36 25.97
C LEU A 271 -1.39 8.09 26.57
N LEU A 272 -2.52 8.19 27.26
CA LEU A 272 -3.23 7.01 27.79
C LEU A 272 -3.78 6.10 26.69
N TRP A 273 -4.14 6.66 25.53
CA TRP A 273 -4.54 5.86 24.37
C TRP A 273 -3.34 5.20 23.70
N ASP A 274 -2.19 5.87 23.64
CA ASP A 274 -0.92 5.27 23.22
C ASP A 274 -0.51 4.12 24.15
N MET A 275 -0.68 4.28 25.46
CA MET A 275 -0.47 3.21 26.43
C MET A 275 -1.45 2.05 26.23
N ALA A 276 -2.73 2.33 25.97
CA ALA A 276 -3.70 1.29 25.62
C ALA A 276 -3.34 0.58 24.30
N GLY A 277 -2.86 1.33 23.30
CA GLY A 277 -2.25 0.79 22.09
C GLY A 277 -1.13 -0.17 22.42
N PHE A 278 -0.15 0.25 23.22
CA PHE A 278 0.94 -0.61 23.67
C PHE A 278 0.47 -1.86 24.42
N LEU A 279 -0.44 -1.72 25.39
CA LEU A 279 -0.97 -2.82 26.22
C LEU A 279 -1.81 -3.83 25.42
N THR A 280 -2.59 -3.35 24.46
CA THR A 280 -3.36 -4.22 23.56
C THR A 280 -2.52 -4.80 22.45
N LEU A 281 -1.21 -4.52 22.49
CA LEU A 281 -0.29 -4.74 21.39
C LEU A 281 -0.96 -4.15 20.14
N GLY A 282 -0.92 -2.85 19.88
CA GLY A 282 -1.44 -2.15 18.69
C GLY A 282 -2.85 -2.46 18.16
N ILE A 283 -3.63 -3.39 18.73
CA ILE A 283 -4.98 -3.75 18.29
C ILE A 283 -5.91 -2.55 18.51
N SER A 284 -5.82 -1.89 19.68
CA SER A 284 -6.54 -0.64 19.94
C SER A 284 -6.21 0.42 18.90
N ASP A 285 -4.93 0.52 18.50
CA ASP A 285 -4.49 1.53 17.56
C ASP A 285 -5.03 1.29 16.16
N LEU A 286 -4.99 0.02 15.73
CA LEU A 286 -5.51 -0.41 14.43
C LEU A 286 -7.01 -0.13 14.32
N PHE A 287 -7.79 -0.57 15.32
CA PHE A 287 -9.24 -0.52 15.24
C PHE A 287 -9.86 0.82 15.64
N TYR A 288 -9.17 1.68 16.39
CA TYR A 288 -9.80 2.90 16.89
C TYR A 288 -8.85 4.08 17.13
N THR A 289 -7.72 3.91 17.84
CA THR A 289 -6.91 5.05 18.31
C THR A 289 -6.42 5.92 17.16
N ASN A 290 -5.95 5.32 16.06
CA ASN A 290 -5.38 6.06 14.94
C ASN A 290 -6.42 6.93 14.23
N ALA A 291 -7.59 6.36 13.95
CA ALA A 291 -8.72 7.09 13.40
C ALA A 291 -9.15 8.22 14.34
N TYR A 292 -9.26 7.95 15.64
CA TYR A 292 -9.66 8.94 16.63
C TYR A 292 -8.67 10.11 16.76
N LYS A 293 -7.36 9.82 16.72
CA LYS A 293 -6.30 10.83 16.73
C LYS A 293 -6.33 11.71 15.49
N ILE A 294 -6.33 11.12 14.29
CA ILE A 294 -6.27 11.90 13.04
C ILE A 294 -7.47 12.83 12.90
N VAL A 295 -8.67 12.38 13.27
CA VAL A 295 -9.85 13.25 13.27
C VAL A 295 -9.73 14.36 14.31
N THR A 296 -9.21 14.07 15.51
CA THR A 296 -9.02 15.10 16.55
C THR A 296 -7.99 16.15 16.14
N TYR A 297 -6.90 15.76 15.49
CA TYR A 297 -5.90 16.70 14.96
C TYR A 297 -6.45 17.52 13.80
N THR A 298 -7.35 16.94 13.01
CA THR A 298 -8.07 17.67 11.95
C THR A 298 -8.99 18.74 12.56
N GLU A 299 -9.71 18.45 13.64
CA GLU A 299 -10.50 19.45 14.38
C GLU A 299 -9.62 20.58 14.90
N PHE A 300 -8.42 20.27 15.41
CA PHE A 300 -7.45 21.29 15.85
C PHE A 300 -7.06 22.22 14.71
N TYR A 301 -6.71 21.67 13.54
CA TYR A 301 -6.39 22.49 12.36
C TYR A 301 -7.55 23.41 11.96
N VAL A 302 -8.78 22.89 11.95
CA VAL A 302 -9.98 23.69 11.60
C VAL A 302 -10.15 24.88 12.54
N GLN A 303 -9.93 24.68 13.84
CA GLN A 303 -9.98 25.75 14.82
C GLN A 303 -8.88 26.79 14.63
N VAL A 304 -7.63 26.34 14.40
CA VAL A 304 -6.51 27.25 14.16
C VAL A 304 -6.71 28.03 12.86
N ARG A 305 -7.24 27.40 11.81
CA ARG A 305 -7.61 28.06 10.56
C ARG A 305 -8.67 29.14 10.77
N LEU A 306 -9.73 28.84 11.51
CA LEU A 306 -10.80 29.80 11.81
C LEU A 306 -10.25 31.01 12.58
N LEU A 307 -9.39 30.78 13.57
CA LEU A 307 -8.73 31.86 14.32
C LEU A 307 -7.77 32.67 13.44
N ALA A 308 -7.01 32.01 12.55
CA ALA A 308 -6.12 32.69 11.62
C ALA A 308 -6.87 33.57 10.60
N LYS A 309 -8.06 33.14 10.16
CA LYS A 309 -8.95 33.96 9.33
C LYS A 309 -9.49 35.18 10.10
N LYS A 310 -9.94 34.99 11.34
CA LYS A 310 -10.39 36.10 12.21
C LYS A 310 -9.30 37.13 12.51
N ASN A 311 -8.07 36.66 12.67
CA ASN A 311 -6.91 37.50 12.97
C ASN A 311 -6.20 38.04 11.72
N CYS A 312 -6.78 37.86 10.52
CA CYS A 312 -6.24 38.34 9.24
C CYS A 312 -4.75 38.01 9.03
N VAL A 313 -4.35 36.76 9.34
CA VAL A 313 -2.95 36.34 9.20
C VAL A 313 -2.50 36.43 7.74
N LYS A 314 -1.42 37.17 7.45
CA LYS A 314 -0.88 37.32 6.07
C LYS A 314 -0.61 35.96 5.40
N GLY A 315 -1.25 35.71 4.25
CA GLY A 315 -1.17 34.45 3.50
C GLY A 315 -2.40 33.56 3.66
N ILE A 316 -3.37 33.94 4.50
CA ILE A 316 -4.58 33.15 4.76
C ILE A 316 -5.55 33.10 3.57
N GLU A 317 -5.47 34.08 2.67
CA GLU A 317 -6.17 34.17 1.39
C GLU A 317 -5.92 32.95 0.49
N LEU A 318 -4.78 32.28 0.66
CA LEU A 318 -4.44 31.04 -0.05
C LEU A 318 -5.31 29.84 0.41
N LEU A 319 -5.99 29.94 1.55
CA LEU A 319 -6.92 28.93 2.07
C LEU A 319 -8.35 29.24 1.62
N ASN A 320 -8.64 28.89 0.37
CA ASN A 320 -9.83 29.30 -0.37
C ASN A 320 -10.89 28.20 -0.55
N ASP A 321 -10.68 26.99 -0.04
CA ASP A 321 -11.67 25.93 -0.10
C ASP A 321 -12.68 26.09 1.06
N LEU A 322 -13.75 26.83 0.79
CA LEU A 322 -14.80 27.11 1.78
C LEU A 322 -15.56 25.83 2.18
N TYR A 323 -15.83 24.97 1.21
CA TYR A 323 -16.74 23.83 1.37
C TYR A 323 -16.15 22.66 2.15
N LEU A 324 -14.89 22.73 2.56
CA LEU A 324 -14.35 21.83 3.59
C LEU A 324 -14.80 22.17 5.02
N TYR A 325 -15.36 23.37 5.22
CA TYR A 325 -15.67 23.90 6.54
C TYR A 325 -17.14 24.27 6.72
N GLU A 326 -17.82 24.61 5.64
CA GLU A 326 -19.22 25.04 5.60
C GLU A 326 -19.94 24.34 4.46
N LYS A 327 -21.21 23.95 4.66
CA LYS A 327 -22.00 23.37 3.56
C LYS A 327 -22.44 24.53 2.65
N ALA A 328 -22.34 24.32 1.35
CA ALA A 328 -22.90 25.23 0.37
C ALA A 328 -24.41 25.39 0.62
N ASP A 329 -24.92 26.60 0.43
CA ASP A 329 -26.34 26.87 0.42
C ASP A 329 -27.01 26.18 -0.77
N ALA A 330 -28.32 25.96 -0.65
CA ALA A 330 -29.08 25.24 -1.67
C ALA A 330 -29.02 25.93 -3.04
N LEU A 331 -29.06 27.27 -3.09
CA LEU A 331 -29.01 28.03 -4.33
C LEU A 331 -27.67 27.85 -5.05
N THR A 332 -26.55 27.98 -4.35
CA THR A 332 -25.22 27.77 -4.92
C THR A 332 -25.02 26.34 -5.41
N LEU A 333 -25.59 25.34 -4.72
CA LEU A 333 -25.56 23.94 -5.17
C LEU A 333 -26.41 23.75 -6.43
N ASP A 334 -27.63 24.30 -6.45
CA ASP A 334 -28.53 24.23 -7.59
C ASP A 334 -27.92 24.89 -8.82
N GLU A 335 -27.26 26.04 -8.69
CA GLU A 335 -26.55 26.71 -9.78
C GLU A 335 -25.38 25.88 -10.33
N ALA A 336 -24.52 25.36 -9.45
CA ALA A 336 -23.33 24.61 -9.87
C ALA A 336 -23.64 23.22 -10.46
N TYR A 337 -24.81 22.68 -10.13
CA TYR A 337 -25.27 21.34 -10.53
C TYR A 337 -26.62 21.40 -11.23
N ILE A 338 -26.96 22.52 -11.87
CA ILE A 338 -28.25 22.72 -12.55
C ILE A 338 -28.51 21.65 -13.62
N ASP A 339 -27.46 21.26 -14.34
CA ASP A 339 -27.49 20.18 -15.32
C ASP A 339 -27.90 18.83 -14.69
N VAL A 340 -27.54 18.58 -13.43
CA VAL A 340 -27.86 17.35 -12.69
C VAL A 340 -29.34 17.30 -12.33
N LEU A 341 -29.97 18.44 -12.00
CA LEU A 341 -31.42 18.51 -11.75
C LEU A 341 -32.21 18.02 -12.96
N PHE A 342 -31.74 18.34 -14.17
CA PHE A 342 -32.37 17.91 -15.42
C PHE A 342 -31.86 16.56 -15.93
N MET A 343 -30.74 16.05 -15.41
CA MET A 343 -30.09 14.82 -15.90
C MET A 343 -30.90 13.55 -15.59
N ASP A 344 -31.70 13.53 -14.52
CA ASP A 344 -32.58 12.40 -14.17
C ASP A 344 -33.64 12.13 -15.27
N TYR A 345 -33.96 13.15 -16.08
CA TYR A 345 -34.85 13.03 -17.25
C TYR A 345 -34.15 12.42 -18.48
N TYR A 346 -32.84 12.62 -18.62
CA TYR A 346 -32.06 12.18 -19.79
C TYR A 346 -31.31 10.86 -19.57
N LEU A 347 -31.15 10.41 -18.32
CA LEU A 347 -30.57 9.10 -18.04
C LEU A 347 -31.57 8.02 -18.49
N PRO A 348 -31.21 7.17 -19.47
CA PRO A 348 -32.10 6.13 -19.93
C PRO A 348 -32.46 5.20 -18.77
N LYS A 349 -33.77 5.05 -18.50
CA LYS A 349 -34.30 4.05 -17.56
C LYS A 349 -33.64 2.70 -17.84
N LYS A 350 -33.14 2.05 -16.76
CA LYS A 350 -32.50 0.71 -16.74
C LYS A 350 -32.75 -0.07 -18.03
N THR A 351 -31.78 0.00 -18.94
CA THR A 351 -31.81 -0.69 -20.22
C THR A 351 -31.84 -2.21 -20.01
N GLU A 352 -32.57 -2.87 -20.89
CA GLU A 352 -33.04 -4.25 -20.81
C GLU A 352 -32.08 -5.23 -20.15
N HIS A 353 -32.64 -6.06 -19.26
CA HIS A 353 -31.92 -7.19 -18.70
C HIS A 353 -31.56 -8.17 -19.82
N LEU A 354 -30.26 -8.30 -20.11
CA LEU A 354 -29.72 -9.44 -20.86
C LEU A 354 -30.34 -10.73 -20.28
N LYS A 355 -31.09 -11.49 -21.09
CA LYS A 355 -31.75 -12.73 -20.67
C LYS A 355 -30.79 -13.93 -20.82
N GLY A 356 -31.06 -15.00 -20.08
CA GLY A 356 -30.28 -16.25 -20.14
C GLY A 356 -28.87 -16.17 -19.53
N ILE A 357 -27.98 -17.08 -19.97
CA ILE A 357 -26.61 -17.27 -19.45
C ILE A 357 -25.76 -16.01 -19.60
N LYS A 358 -25.93 -15.26 -20.70
CA LYS A 358 -25.21 -14.00 -20.95
C LYS A 358 -25.50 -12.95 -19.88
N GLY A 359 -26.77 -12.80 -19.52
CA GLY A 359 -27.18 -11.92 -18.44
C GLY A 359 -26.72 -12.40 -17.07
N PHE A 360 -26.70 -13.71 -16.85
CA PHE A 360 -26.15 -14.29 -15.63
C PHE A 360 -24.66 -13.95 -15.49
N MET A 361 -23.84 -14.19 -16.52
CA MET A 361 -22.40 -13.88 -16.54
C MET A 361 -22.14 -12.40 -16.30
N ALA A 362 -22.86 -11.51 -16.99
CA ALA A 362 -22.68 -10.07 -16.86
C ALA A 362 -23.12 -9.52 -15.48
N ARG A 363 -24.18 -10.08 -14.87
CA ARG A 363 -24.71 -9.62 -13.56
C ARG A 363 -23.99 -10.22 -12.35
N ASN A 364 -23.50 -11.45 -12.47
CA ASN A 364 -22.87 -12.16 -11.35
C ASN A 364 -21.36 -12.04 -11.38
N LEU A 365 -20.76 -12.20 -12.56
CA LEU A 365 -19.31 -12.32 -12.74
C LEU A 365 -18.66 -11.11 -13.42
N GLY A 366 -19.48 -10.15 -13.90
CA GLY A 366 -18.96 -9.00 -14.63
C GLY A 366 -18.25 -9.38 -15.93
N ILE A 367 -18.66 -10.45 -16.60
CA ILE A 367 -18.05 -10.94 -17.86
C ILE A 367 -18.91 -10.56 -19.06
N THR A 368 -18.29 -10.09 -20.13
CA THR A 368 -18.94 -9.64 -21.38
C THR A 368 -18.42 -10.42 -22.59
N LEU A 369 -19.22 -11.37 -23.08
CA LEU A 369 -18.75 -12.32 -24.11
C LEU A 369 -18.47 -11.66 -25.48
N TYR A 370 -19.15 -10.56 -25.81
CA TYR A 370 -18.88 -9.78 -27.02
C TYR A 370 -19.17 -8.30 -26.78
N PRO A 371 -18.17 -7.39 -26.84
CA PRO A 371 -18.41 -5.96 -26.71
C PRO A 371 -19.14 -5.46 -27.95
N ARG A 372 -20.48 -5.54 -27.95
CA ARG A 372 -21.31 -4.80 -28.93
C ARG A 372 -21.24 -3.31 -28.60
N LYS A 373 -21.52 -2.46 -29.59
CA LYS A 373 -21.70 -1.00 -29.38
C LYS A 373 -22.67 -0.71 -28.23
N GLU A 374 -23.71 -1.52 -28.11
CA GLU A 374 -24.72 -1.50 -27.02
C GLU A 374 -24.11 -1.71 -25.63
N GLU A 375 -23.12 -2.59 -25.48
CA GLU A 375 -22.52 -2.89 -24.18
C GLU A 375 -21.52 -1.83 -23.74
N LEU A 376 -20.80 -1.25 -24.70
CA LEU A 376 -19.97 -0.07 -24.47
C LEU A 376 -20.85 1.14 -24.07
N GLN A 377 -22.05 1.25 -24.66
CA GLN A 377 -23.07 2.23 -24.24
C GLN A 377 -23.56 1.94 -22.81
N LEU A 378 -23.83 0.68 -22.44
CA LEU A 378 -24.19 0.30 -21.07
C LEU A 378 -23.09 0.63 -20.05
N GLU A 379 -21.83 0.39 -20.37
CA GLU A 379 -20.70 0.73 -19.49
C GLU A 379 -20.55 2.24 -19.32
N LYS A 380 -20.72 3.00 -20.42
CA LYS A 380 -20.79 4.46 -20.38
C LYS A 380 -21.95 4.91 -19.50
N MET A 381 -23.15 4.36 -19.69
CA MET A 381 -24.32 4.67 -18.87
C MET A 381 -24.10 4.36 -17.40
N GLN A 382 -23.45 3.25 -17.04
CA GLN A 382 -23.14 2.91 -15.64
C GLN A 382 -22.11 3.86 -15.02
N TYR A 383 -21.14 4.30 -15.81
CA TYR A 383 -20.17 5.30 -15.37
C TYR A 383 -20.85 6.65 -15.17
N GLU A 384 -21.67 7.09 -16.12
CA GLU A 384 -22.47 8.32 -16.02
C GLU A 384 -23.45 8.24 -14.83
N ASP A 385 -24.07 7.09 -14.57
CA ASP A 385 -24.92 6.86 -13.39
C ASP A 385 -24.14 6.92 -12.06
N ALA A 386 -22.92 6.37 -12.02
CA ALA A 386 -22.07 6.50 -10.83
C ALA A 386 -21.61 7.96 -10.61
N LYS A 387 -21.27 8.67 -11.69
CA LYS A 387 -20.93 10.09 -11.69
C LYS A 387 -22.13 10.94 -11.24
N PHE A 388 -23.29 10.65 -11.81
CA PHE A 388 -24.57 11.27 -11.45
C PHE A 388 -24.87 11.06 -9.97
N ARG A 389 -24.73 9.86 -9.43
CA ARG A 389 -24.93 9.62 -7.99
C ARG A 389 -23.99 10.43 -7.10
N LEU A 390 -22.73 10.58 -7.50
CA LEU A 390 -21.78 11.45 -6.79
C LEU A 390 -22.18 12.92 -6.87
N MET A 391 -22.64 13.37 -8.04
CA MET A 391 -23.14 14.73 -8.25
C MET A 391 -24.45 14.98 -7.50
N GLN A 392 -25.35 14.01 -7.43
CA GLN A 392 -26.59 14.05 -6.67
C GLN A 392 -26.32 14.06 -5.16
N ASP A 393 -25.34 13.27 -4.70
CA ASP A 393 -24.87 13.34 -3.31
C ASP A 393 -24.30 14.74 -2.99
N ALA A 394 -23.60 15.38 -3.94
CA ALA A 394 -23.15 16.77 -3.79
C ALA A 394 -24.31 17.78 -3.79
N LEU A 395 -25.25 17.68 -4.74
CA LEU A 395 -26.43 18.54 -4.84
C LEU A 395 -27.31 18.46 -3.57
N THR A 396 -27.49 17.26 -3.02
CA THR A 396 -28.24 17.07 -1.76
C THR A 396 -27.46 17.47 -0.50
N GLY A 397 -26.24 17.99 -0.63
CA GLY A 397 -25.38 18.39 0.48
C GLY A 397 -24.88 17.21 1.35
N LYS A 398 -24.99 15.97 0.86
CA LYS A 398 -24.51 14.74 1.51
C LYS A 398 -23.05 14.44 1.20
N GLY A 399 -22.56 14.83 0.03
CA GLY A 399 -21.18 14.69 -0.43
C GLY A 399 -20.53 16.04 -0.73
N TYR A 400 -19.20 16.06 -0.84
CA TYR A 400 -18.46 17.30 -1.12
C TYR A 400 -18.72 17.80 -2.57
N PRO A 401 -19.02 19.09 -2.77
CA PRO A 401 -19.30 19.66 -4.08
C PRO A 401 -18.01 19.93 -4.87
N SER A 402 -17.56 18.91 -5.60
CA SER A 402 -16.28 18.96 -6.34
C SER A 402 -16.22 20.03 -7.43
N ARG A 403 -17.36 20.50 -7.97
CA ARG A 403 -17.41 21.58 -8.98
C ARG A 403 -17.18 22.97 -8.40
N LEU A 404 -17.47 23.12 -7.11
CA LEU A 404 -17.25 24.36 -6.37
C LEU A 404 -15.84 24.46 -5.78
N PHE A 405 -15.00 23.44 -6.00
CA PHE A 405 -13.61 23.47 -5.57
C PHE A 405 -12.81 24.49 -6.41
N PRO A 406 -11.99 25.37 -5.80
CA PRO A 406 -11.31 26.44 -6.54
C PRO A 406 -10.37 25.99 -7.67
N ILE A 407 -9.85 24.75 -7.61
CA ILE A 407 -9.01 24.19 -8.66
C ILE A 407 -9.82 23.14 -9.43
N PRO A 408 -10.13 23.34 -10.72
CA PRO A 408 -10.97 22.40 -11.44
C PRO A 408 -10.32 21.02 -11.50
N GLU A 409 -11.08 19.99 -11.11
CA GLU A 409 -10.69 18.60 -11.35
C GLU A 409 -10.70 18.38 -12.87
N LYS A 410 -9.53 18.11 -13.47
CA LYS A 410 -9.47 17.80 -14.90
C LYS A 410 -10.06 16.41 -15.11
N GLU A 411 -11.28 16.35 -15.65
CA GLU A 411 -11.79 15.11 -16.23
C GLU A 411 -10.83 14.71 -17.36
N LYS A 412 -10.23 13.52 -17.26
CA LYS A 412 -9.45 13.00 -18.40
C LYS A 412 -10.38 12.97 -19.61
N ASP A 413 -9.88 13.51 -20.74
CA ASP A 413 -10.50 13.35 -22.05
C ASP A 413 -11.04 11.93 -22.22
N VAL A 414 -12.27 11.83 -22.70
CA VAL A 414 -13.05 10.61 -23.02
C VAL A 414 -12.25 9.57 -23.83
N LYS A 415 -11.12 9.95 -24.44
CA LYS A 415 -10.19 9.08 -25.19
C LYS A 415 -9.29 8.17 -24.31
N ALA A 416 -9.05 8.52 -23.05
CA ALA A 416 -8.40 7.64 -22.08
C ALA A 416 -9.49 7.13 -21.14
N GLY A 417 -10.04 5.95 -21.44
CA GLY A 417 -11.29 5.46 -20.85
C GLY A 417 -11.39 5.67 -19.33
N HIS A 418 -12.61 5.93 -18.88
CA HIS A 418 -12.85 6.27 -17.48
C HIS A 418 -12.58 5.08 -16.54
N ILE A 419 -12.10 5.38 -15.32
CA ILE A 419 -11.91 4.37 -14.27
C ILE A 419 -13.30 4.04 -13.70
N ASN A 420 -13.90 2.97 -14.22
CA ASN A 420 -15.15 2.43 -13.71
C ASN A 420 -14.85 1.14 -12.95
N TYR A 421 -15.08 1.13 -11.63
CA TYR A 421 -14.86 -0.05 -10.80
C TYR A 421 -15.94 -1.13 -11.01
N MET A 422 -17.13 -0.77 -11.54
CA MET A 422 -18.17 -1.71 -11.96
C MET A 422 -17.95 -2.23 -13.39
N ARG A 423 -16.78 -1.95 -13.98
CA ARG A 423 -16.39 -2.41 -15.31
C ARG A 423 -16.57 -3.91 -15.44
N ARG A 424 -17.12 -4.29 -16.58
CA ARG A 424 -17.21 -5.67 -17.00
C ARG A 424 -16.07 -5.96 -17.98
N TYR A 425 -15.60 -7.19 -17.99
CA TYR A 425 -14.40 -7.56 -18.74
C TYR A 425 -14.73 -8.60 -19.79
N SER A 426 -14.16 -8.43 -20.98
CA SER A 426 -14.26 -9.45 -22.03
C SER A 426 -13.38 -10.65 -21.69
N PRO A 427 -13.66 -11.86 -22.23
CA PRO A 427 -12.78 -13.01 -22.06
C PRO A 427 -11.34 -12.71 -22.49
N ILE A 428 -11.15 -11.97 -23.59
CA ILE A 428 -9.84 -11.54 -24.09
C ILE A 428 -9.14 -10.65 -23.05
N SER A 429 -9.86 -9.64 -22.53
CA SER A 429 -9.34 -8.76 -21.47
C SER A 429 -8.95 -9.55 -20.23
N LEU A 430 -9.78 -10.51 -19.79
CA LEU A 430 -9.51 -11.34 -18.62
C LEU A 430 -8.26 -12.21 -18.83
N ILE A 431 -8.11 -12.86 -19.99
CA ILE A 431 -6.90 -13.64 -20.32
C ILE A 431 -5.65 -12.76 -20.26
N LEU A 432 -5.71 -11.57 -20.85
CA LEU A 432 -4.57 -10.64 -20.86
C LEU A 432 -4.28 -10.06 -19.46
N ILE A 433 -5.31 -9.77 -18.67
CA ILE A 433 -5.16 -9.35 -17.26
C ILE A 433 -4.51 -10.48 -16.46
N PHE A 434 -4.96 -11.73 -16.63
CA PHE A 434 -4.36 -12.90 -15.98
C PHE A 434 -2.86 -12.96 -16.25
N PHE A 435 -2.43 -12.92 -17.52
CA PHE A 435 -1.02 -12.97 -17.85
C PHE A 435 -0.25 -11.73 -17.37
N ALA A 436 -0.85 -10.54 -17.45
CA ALA A 436 -0.22 -9.33 -16.92
C ALA A 436 0.05 -9.46 -15.42
N PHE A 437 -0.88 -10.01 -14.64
CA PHE A 437 -0.68 -10.23 -13.20
C PHE A 437 0.24 -11.41 -12.89
N CYS A 438 0.24 -12.47 -13.68
CA CYS A 438 1.24 -13.54 -13.57
C CYS A 438 2.66 -13.01 -13.77
N VAL A 439 2.88 -12.19 -14.80
CA VAL A 439 4.18 -11.56 -15.09
C VAL A 439 4.52 -10.52 -14.02
N THR A 440 3.56 -9.71 -13.57
CA THR A 440 3.81 -8.73 -12.50
C THR A 440 4.18 -9.42 -11.19
N GLY A 441 3.50 -10.52 -10.84
CA GLY A 441 3.85 -11.34 -9.69
C GLY A 441 5.22 -11.98 -9.82
N TRP A 442 5.57 -12.47 -11.01
CA TRP A 442 6.91 -12.97 -11.32
C TRP A 442 7.97 -11.89 -11.18
N ILE A 443 7.80 -10.72 -11.81
CA ILE A 443 8.71 -9.57 -11.66
C ILE A 443 8.86 -9.21 -10.19
N TRP A 444 7.75 -9.17 -9.44
CA TRP A 444 7.75 -8.87 -8.02
C TRP A 444 8.60 -9.88 -7.24
N GLU A 445 8.30 -11.18 -7.31
CA GLU A 445 9.04 -12.19 -6.57
C GLU A 445 10.51 -12.31 -6.99
N VAL A 446 10.78 -12.27 -8.29
CA VAL A 446 12.16 -12.35 -8.81
C VAL A 446 12.96 -11.11 -8.42
N SER A 447 12.39 -9.91 -8.53
CA SER A 447 13.08 -8.69 -8.08
C SER A 447 13.34 -8.73 -6.58
N LEU A 448 12.38 -9.24 -5.79
CA LEU A 448 12.56 -9.37 -4.36
C LEU A 448 13.66 -10.36 -4.00
N HIS A 449 13.70 -11.53 -4.65
CA HIS A 449 14.77 -12.50 -4.46
C HIS A 449 16.12 -11.99 -4.97
N LEU A 450 16.13 -11.21 -6.06
CA LEU A 450 17.33 -10.58 -6.58
C LEU A 450 17.87 -9.52 -5.62
N VAL A 451 16.99 -8.74 -4.98
CA VAL A 451 17.42 -7.70 -4.03
C VAL A 451 17.75 -8.31 -2.66
N ALA A 452 17.07 -9.40 -2.28
CA ALA A 452 17.44 -10.20 -1.13
C ALA A 452 18.75 -10.95 -1.43
N ASP A 453 18.70 -12.04 -2.15
CA ASP A 453 19.80 -12.98 -2.25
C ASP A 453 20.83 -12.61 -3.32
N GLY A 454 20.70 -11.47 -4.00
CA GLY A 454 21.63 -11.03 -5.04
C GLY A 454 21.59 -11.89 -6.30
N THR A 455 21.17 -13.15 -6.21
CA THR A 455 21.10 -14.11 -7.31
C THR A 455 19.76 -14.00 -8.02
N PHE A 456 19.82 -14.02 -9.34
CA PHE A 456 18.63 -14.18 -10.16
C PHE A 456 18.12 -15.62 -10.02
N VAL A 457 16.98 -15.78 -9.38
CA VAL A 457 16.29 -17.06 -9.26
C VAL A 457 14.94 -16.95 -9.92
N ASN A 458 14.64 -17.86 -10.84
CA ASN A 458 13.34 -17.94 -11.48
C ASN A 458 12.31 -18.46 -10.47
N ARG A 459 11.55 -17.55 -9.86
CA ARG A 459 10.60 -17.85 -8.78
C ARG A 459 9.31 -18.46 -9.32
N GLY A 460 8.75 -19.40 -8.55
CA GLY A 460 7.50 -20.09 -8.85
C GLY A 460 7.70 -21.54 -9.27
N MET A 461 6.59 -22.28 -9.43
CA MET A 461 6.56 -23.69 -9.83
C MET A 461 6.80 -23.89 -11.32
N LEU A 462 6.45 -22.89 -12.12
CA LEU A 462 6.53 -22.91 -13.58
C LEU A 462 7.89 -22.35 -14.05
N HIS A 463 8.35 -22.72 -15.25
CA HIS A 463 9.64 -22.25 -15.78
C HIS A 463 9.53 -20.94 -16.57
N GLY A 464 8.34 -20.62 -17.09
CA GLY A 464 8.08 -19.35 -17.75
C GLY A 464 7.94 -18.17 -16.77
N PRO A 465 7.89 -16.92 -17.27
CA PRO A 465 7.81 -15.71 -16.46
C PRO A 465 6.39 -15.46 -15.93
N TRP A 466 5.79 -16.46 -15.29
CA TRP A 466 4.43 -16.40 -14.76
C TRP A 466 4.32 -17.10 -13.41
N ILE A 467 3.76 -16.38 -12.44
CA ILE A 467 3.34 -16.96 -11.16
C ILE A 467 1.79 -17.02 -11.15
N PRO A 468 1.18 -18.21 -11.36
CA PRO A 468 -0.26 -18.33 -11.61
C PRO A 468 -1.16 -17.81 -10.51
N ILE A 469 -0.73 -17.89 -9.24
CA ILE A 469 -1.56 -17.48 -8.10
C ILE A 469 -1.91 -15.99 -8.16
N TYR A 470 -1.02 -15.13 -8.67
CA TYR A 470 -1.28 -13.70 -8.87
C TYR A 470 -2.33 -13.46 -9.95
N GLY A 471 -2.19 -14.15 -11.09
CA GLY A 471 -3.16 -14.09 -12.18
C GLY A 471 -4.53 -14.64 -11.76
N ALA A 472 -4.57 -15.84 -11.18
CA ALA A 472 -5.79 -16.51 -10.75
C ALA A 472 -6.50 -15.72 -9.63
N GLY A 473 -5.76 -15.25 -8.63
CA GLY A 473 -6.29 -14.38 -7.57
C GLY A 473 -6.92 -13.12 -8.14
N SER A 474 -6.24 -12.45 -9.07
CA SER A 474 -6.78 -11.25 -9.73
C SER A 474 -8.07 -11.54 -10.51
N LEU A 475 -8.13 -12.64 -11.26
CA LEU A 475 -9.31 -13.06 -12.01
C LEU A 475 -10.49 -13.39 -11.09
N LEU A 476 -10.26 -14.15 -10.02
CA LEU A 476 -11.31 -14.56 -9.09
C LEU A 476 -11.85 -13.37 -8.32
N ILE A 477 -10.99 -12.44 -7.89
CA ILE A 477 -11.43 -11.16 -7.29
C ILE A 477 -12.29 -10.37 -8.29
N LEU A 478 -11.83 -10.23 -9.54
CA LEU A 478 -12.59 -9.50 -10.55
C LEU A 478 -13.93 -10.18 -10.89
N THR A 479 -14.00 -11.50 -10.91
CA THR A 479 -15.21 -12.21 -11.34
C THR A 479 -16.14 -12.53 -10.17
N LEU A 480 -15.71 -13.33 -9.20
CA LEU A 480 -16.57 -13.81 -8.10
C LEU A 480 -17.07 -12.69 -7.19
N LEU A 481 -16.26 -11.64 -6.98
CA LEU A 481 -16.59 -10.53 -6.08
C LEU A 481 -17.26 -9.34 -6.79
N TYR A 482 -17.60 -9.48 -8.09
CA TYR A 482 -18.18 -8.40 -8.91
C TYR A 482 -19.37 -7.69 -8.25
N ARG A 483 -20.26 -8.43 -7.59
CA ARG A 483 -21.44 -7.87 -6.91
C ARG A 483 -21.10 -7.05 -5.65
N LEU A 484 -20.00 -7.42 -4.98
CA LEU A 484 -19.58 -6.80 -3.72
C LEU A 484 -18.89 -5.45 -3.96
N ARG A 485 -18.47 -5.16 -5.19
CA ARG A 485 -17.81 -3.91 -5.59
C ARG A 485 -18.54 -2.62 -5.23
N ARG A 486 -19.86 -2.69 -5.05
CA ARG A 486 -20.69 -1.56 -4.60
C ARG A 486 -20.59 -1.28 -3.10
N ARG A 487 -20.04 -2.22 -2.34
CA ARG A 487 -19.89 -2.19 -0.88
C ARG A 487 -18.40 -2.45 -0.54
N PRO A 488 -17.54 -1.41 -0.65
CA PRO A 488 -16.08 -1.54 -0.52
C PRO A 488 -15.60 -2.33 0.71
N ILE A 489 -16.33 -2.24 1.82
CA ILE A 489 -16.00 -2.91 3.07
C ILE A 489 -16.22 -4.41 2.97
N LEU A 490 -17.39 -4.81 2.46
CA LEU A 490 -17.74 -6.20 2.27
C LEU A 490 -16.85 -6.84 1.20
N GLU A 491 -16.49 -6.05 0.18
CA GLU A 491 -15.49 -6.46 -0.81
C GLU A 491 -14.12 -6.68 -0.18
N PHE A 492 -13.59 -5.74 0.61
CA PHE A 492 -12.30 -5.92 1.29
C PHE A 492 -12.28 -7.20 2.13
N THR A 493 -13.29 -7.44 2.96
CA THR A 493 -13.38 -8.67 3.76
C THR A 493 -13.49 -9.91 2.89
N ALA A 494 -14.26 -9.86 1.80
CA ALA A 494 -14.37 -11.00 0.88
C ALA A 494 -13.07 -11.27 0.12
N ILE A 495 -12.28 -10.24 -0.22
CA ILE A 495 -10.95 -10.38 -0.83
C ILE A 495 -10.01 -11.09 0.15
N VAL A 496 -9.94 -10.63 1.41
CA VAL A 496 -9.11 -11.24 2.46
C VAL A 496 -9.42 -12.74 2.61
N ILE A 497 -10.71 -13.09 2.66
CA ILE A 497 -11.16 -14.49 2.77
C ILE A 497 -10.82 -15.28 1.49
N LEU A 498 -11.16 -14.75 0.32
CA LEU A 498 -10.93 -15.41 -0.96
C LEU A 498 -9.45 -15.68 -1.22
N SER A 499 -8.60 -14.67 -0.99
CA SER A 499 -7.14 -14.81 -1.08
C SER A 499 -6.62 -15.87 -0.12
N GLY A 500 -7.10 -15.89 1.13
CA GLY A 500 -6.69 -16.91 2.09
C GLY A 500 -7.10 -18.32 1.70
N ILE A 501 -8.30 -18.50 1.14
CA ILE A 501 -8.73 -19.81 0.61
C ILE A 501 -7.83 -20.22 -0.56
N ILE A 502 -7.60 -19.35 -1.54
CA ILE A 502 -6.78 -19.66 -2.72
C ILE A 502 -5.36 -20.01 -2.31
N GLU A 503 -4.75 -19.21 -1.44
CA GLU A 503 -3.37 -19.39 -1.01
C GLU A 503 -3.21 -20.66 -0.16
N TYR A 504 -4.10 -20.90 0.81
CA TYR A 504 -4.07 -22.11 1.60
C TYR A 504 -4.24 -23.36 0.74
N MET A 505 -5.25 -23.38 -0.14
CA MET A 505 -5.55 -24.52 -1.00
C MET A 505 -4.44 -24.78 -2.02
N THR A 506 -3.84 -23.72 -2.58
CA THR A 506 -2.75 -23.87 -3.56
C THR A 506 -1.49 -24.40 -2.88
N SER A 507 -1.17 -23.90 -1.69
CA SER A 507 -0.05 -24.42 -0.87
C SER A 507 -0.26 -25.89 -0.51
N TYR A 508 -1.48 -26.26 -0.09
CA TYR A 508 -1.82 -27.65 0.24
C TYR A 508 -1.74 -28.57 -0.99
N TYR A 509 -2.30 -28.13 -2.12
CA TYR A 509 -2.31 -28.88 -3.37
C TYR A 509 -0.89 -29.15 -3.90
N THR A 510 -0.02 -28.14 -3.90
CA THR A 510 1.37 -28.32 -4.37
C THR A 510 2.18 -29.20 -3.42
N GLU A 511 1.97 -29.09 -2.11
CA GLU A 511 2.65 -29.94 -1.13
C GLU A 511 2.25 -31.42 -1.28
N CYS A 512 0.96 -31.69 -1.51
CA CYS A 512 0.48 -33.05 -1.74
C CYS A 512 0.98 -33.67 -3.05
N LEU A 513 1.05 -32.88 -4.14
CA LEU A 513 1.47 -33.40 -5.44
C LEU A 513 2.97 -33.58 -5.60
N PHE A 514 3.77 -32.70 -5.00
CA PHE A 514 5.21 -32.65 -5.23
C PHE A 514 6.02 -33.13 -4.03
N ASN A 515 5.56 -34.19 -3.37
CA ASN A 515 6.26 -34.90 -2.28
C ASN A 515 6.70 -33.97 -1.12
N GLY A 516 5.79 -33.12 -0.64
CA GLY A 516 6.07 -32.25 0.51
C GLY A 516 6.81 -30.95 0.18
N LYS A 517 7.08 -30.66 -1.10
CA LYS A 517 7.73 -29.42 -1.53
C LYS A 517 6.80 -28.23 -1.31
N LYS A 518 7.35 -27.14 -0.76
CA LYS A 518 6.66 -25.88 -0.52
C LYS A 518 7.29 -24.79 -1.37
N TRP A 519 6.48 -23.95 -2.02
CA TRP A 519 6.96 -22.78 -2.79
C TRP A 519 6.93 -21.48 -1.97
N TRP A 520 6.27 -21.52 -0.82
CA TRP A 520 6.29 -20.50 0.21
C TRP A 520 5.99 -21.14 1.56
N ASP A 521 6.49 -20.51 2.63
CA ASP A 521 6.23 -20.93 4.00
C ASP A 521 6.14 -19.70 4.92
N TYR A 522 4.98 -19.51 5.53
CA TYR A 522 4.65 -18.47 6.50
C TYR A 522 4.79 -18.95 7.96
N GLN A 523 5.48 -20.05 8.23
CA GLN A 523 5.79 -20.46 9.60
C GLN A 523 6.48 -19.33 10.37
N GLY A 524 5.91 -18.97 11.53
CA GLY A 524 6.43 -17.91 12.40
C GLY A 524 5.87 -16.52 12.13
N TYR A 525 4.98 -16.36 11.14
CA TYR A 525 4.22 -15.13 10.98
C TYR A 525 3.04 -15.06 11.96
N PHE A 526 2.63 -13.84 12.32
CA PHE A 526 1.49 -13.62 13.21
C PHE A 526 0.20 -14.18 12.59
N LEU A 527 -0.55 -14.95 13.39
CA LEU A 527 -1.73 -15.69 12.93
C LEU A 527 -1.46 -16.48 11.65
N ASN A 528 -0.32 -17.18 11.59
CA ASN A 528 -0.08 -18.15 10.53
C ASN A 528 -0.92 -19.42 10.75
N LEU A 529 -1.38 -20.02 9.66
CA LEU A 529 -2.08 -21.29 9.67
C LEU A 529 -1.27 -22.30 8.85
N ASP A 530 -0.69 -23.31 9.52
CA ASP A 530 0.17 -24.36 8.96
C ASP A 530 1.38 -23.87 8.13
N GLY A 531 1.74 -22.59 8.26
CA GLY A 531 2.71 -21.92 7.39
C GLY A 531 2.20 -21.67 5.96
N ARG A 532 0.90 -21.78 5.68
CA ARG A 532 0.36 -21.59 4.33
C ARG A 532 -0.17 -20.19 4.06
N ILE A 533 -0.73 -19.57 5.09
CA ILE A 533 -1.28 -18.21 5.09
C ILE A 533 -0.91 -17.51 6.39
N CYS A 534 -0.91 -16.17 6.40
CA CYS A 534 -0.73 -15.36 7.60
C CYS A 534 -1.56 -14.08 7.57
N ALA A 535 -1.92 -13.51 8.72
CA ALA A 535 -2.79 -12.34 8.77
C ALA A 535 -2.21 -11.12 8.03
N GLU A 536 -0.90 -10.89 8.11
CA GLU A 536 -0.23 -9.79 7.41
C GLU A 536 -0.33 -9.93 5.88
N GLY A 537 -0.07 -11.13 5.36
CA GLY A 537 -0.21 -11.45 3.94
C GLY A 537 -1.65 -11.23 3.47
N LEU A 538 -2.62 -11.75 4.22
CA LEU A 538 -4.05 -11.63 3.90
C LEU A 538 -4.54 -10.17 3.90
N LEU A 539 -4.10 -9.35 4.85
CA LEU A 539 -4.44 -7.92 4.87
C LEU A 539 -3.79 -7.17 3.71
N THR A 540 -2.56 -7.53 3.35
CA THR A 540 -1.86 -6.98 2.18
C THR A 540 -2.58 -7.34 0.88
N PHE A 541 -3.04 -8.59 0.73
CA PHE A 541 -3.88 -9.00 -0.39
C PHE A 541 -5.24 -8.32 -0.38
N GLY A 542 -5.83 -8.06 0.79
CA GLY A 542 -7.04 -7.26 0.96
C GLY A 542 -6.89 -5.87 0.34
N ILE A 543 -5.84 -5.13 0.72
CA ILE A 543 -5.57 -3.80 0.15
C ILE A 543 -5.19 -3.88 -1.32
N GLY A 544 -4.32 -4.83 -1.69
CA GLY A 544 -3.89 -5.05 -3.06
C GLY A 544 -5.07 -5.35 -3.99
N GLY A 545 -6.03 -6.16 -3.55
CA GLY A 545 -7.26 -6.47 -4.26
C GLY A 545 -8.18 -5.25 -4.40
N MET A 546 -8.29 -4.40 -3.38
CA MET A 546 -9.02 -3.13 -3.50
C MET A 546 -8.38 -2.21 -4.55
N ILE A 547 -7.05 -2.08 -4.53
CA ILE A 547 -6.32 -1.28 -5.52
C ILE A 547 -6.49 -1.90 -6.92
N LEU A 548 -6.43 -3.23 -7.03
CA LEU A 548 -6.69 -3.95 -8.27
C LEU A 548 -8.06 -3.60 -8.86
N VAL A 549 -9.14 -3.75 -8.09
CA VAL A 549 -10.51 -3.59 -8.58
C VAL A 549 -10.85 -2.12 -8.88
N TYR A 550 -10.50 -1.21 -7.97
CA TYR A 550 -10.92 0.19 -8.09
C TYR A 550 -10.00 1.04 -8.96
N LEU A 551 -8.79 0.56 -9.26
CA LEU A 551 -7.78 1.34 -9.98
C LEU A 551 -7.11 0.55 -11.11
N ILE A 552 -6.35 -0.50 -10.79
CA ILE A 552 -5.41 -1.11 -11.75
C ILE A 552 -6.14 -1.81 -12.89
N ALA A 553 -7.09 -2.70 -12.60
CA ALA A 553 -7.77 -3.49 -13.62
C ALA A 553 -8.58 -2.61 -14.60
N PRO A 554 -9.37 -1.60 -14.16
CA PRO A 554 -10.01 -0.66 -15.09
C PRO A 554 -9.01 0.13 -15.93
N MET A 555 -7.89 0.57 -15.34
CA MET A 555 -6.84 1.28 -16.07
C MET A 555 -6.17 0.40 -17.12
N LEU A 556 -5.78 -0.82 -16.75
CA LEU A 556 -5.15 -1.79 -17.64
C LEU A 556 -6.09 -2.12 -18.81
N ASP A 557 -7.37 -2.42 -18.53
CA ASP A 557 -8.35 -2.73 -19.58
C ASP A 557 -8.61 -1.57 -20.54
N ASN A 558 -8.46 -0.31 -20.12
CA ASN A 558 -8.50 0.83 -21.05
C ASN A 558 -7.40 0.82 -22.11
N TYR A 559 -6.24 0.23 -21.79
CA TYR A 559 -5.17 0.03 -22.75
C TYR A 559 -5.42 -1.24 -23.57
N LEU A 560 -5.84 -2.34 -22.93
CA LEU A 560 -6.08 -3.61 -23.60
C LEU A 560 -7.17 -3.51 -24.67
N ARG A 561 -8.27 -2.78 -24.40
CA ARG A 561 -9.36 -2.57 -25.38
C ARG A 561 -8.98 -1.74 -26.60
N LYS A 562 -7.86 -1.02 -26.57
CA LYS A 562 -7.34 -0.30 -27.75
C LYS A 562 -6.68 -1.25 -28.75
N MET A 563 -6.30 -2.45 -28.33
CA MET A 563 -5.71 -3.45 -29.21
C MET A 563 -6.76 -4.00 -30.16
N LYS A 564 -6.44 -4.02 -31.46
CA LYS A 564 -7.31 -4.62 -32.47
C LYS A 564 -7.47 -6.12 -32.18
N THR A 565 -8.67 -6.66 -32.36
CA THR A 565 -8.99 -8.08 -32.10
C THR A 565 -8.09 -9.03 -32.90
N GLN A 566 -7.67 -8.63 -34.10
CA GLN A 566 -6.74 -9.36 -34.97
C GLN A 566 -5.35 -9.56 -34.34
N ILE A 567 -4.95 -8.72 -33.38
CA ILE A 567 -3.69 -8.84 -32.64
C ILE A 567 -3.96 -9.51 -31.29
N ALA A 568 -5.01 -9.09 -30.60
CA ALA A 568 -5.32 -9.55 -29.26
C ALA A 568 -5.65 -11.05 -29.20
N VAL A 569 -6.37 -11.59 -30.19
CA VAL A 569 -6.75 -13.02 -30.21
C VAL A 569 -5.53 -13.91 -30.45
N PRO A 570 -4.69 -13.73 -31.50
CA PRO A 570 -3.47 -14.51 -31.65
C PRO A 570 -2.54 -14.41 -30.45
N LEU A 571 -2.40 -13.23 -29.85
CA LEU A 571 -1.61 -13.05 -28.63
C LEU A 571 -2.15 -13.90 -27.47
N CYS A 572 -3.46 -13.92 -27.24
CA CYS A 572 -4.06 -14.77 -26.21
C CYS A 572 -3.81 -16.26 -26.50
N VAL A 573 -3.97 -16.70 -27.75
CA VAL A 573 -3.71 -18.09 -28.15
C VAL A 573 -2.25 -18.46 -27.90
N ILE A 574 -1.30 -17.62 -28.30
CA ILE A 574 0.14 -17.86 -28.07
C ILE A 574 0.44 -17.95 -26.58
N LEU A 575 -0.02 -16.99 -25.77
CA LEU A 575 0.22 -16.98 -24.33
C LEU A 575 -0.40 -18.21 -23.64
N LEU A 576 -1.63 -18.59 -24.00
CA LEU A 576 -2.28 -19.78 -23.48
C LEU A 576 -1.53 -21.05 -23.89
N SER A 577 -1.12 -21.18 -25.15
CA SER A 577 -0.36 -22.33 -25.63
C SER A 577 0.97 -22.47 -24.89
N LEU A 578 1.75 -21.39 -24.77
CA LEU A 578 3.02 -21.39 -24.04
C LEU A 578 2.83 -21.73 -22.56
N PHE A 579 1.80 -21.15 -21.93
CA PHE A 579 1.47 -21.43 -20.55
C PHE A 579 1.06 -22.89 -20.32
N MET A 580 0.26 -23.47 -21.22
CA MET A 580 -0.15 -24.87 -21.14
C MET A 580 1.01 -25.83 -21.35
N ILE A 581 1.91 -25.53 -22.29
CA ILE A 581 3.13 -26.32 -22.53
C ILE A 581 4.00 -26.32 -21.27
N ASP A 582 4.25 -25.14 -20.69
CA ASP A 582 5.06 -25.02 -19.49
C ASP A 582 4.37 -25.66 -18.28
N GLN A 583 3.05 -25.50 -18.14
CA GLN A 583 2.31 -26.18 -17.07
C GLN A 583 2.37 -27.70 -17.18
N ALA A 584 2.27 -28.27 -18.39
CA ALA A 584 2.43 -29.70 -18.61
C ALA A 584 3.88 -30.16 -18.32
N TYR A 585 4.87 -29.38 -18.75
CA TYR A 585 6.28 -29.70 -18.50
C TYR A 585 6.64 -29.60 -17.02
N SER A 586 6.27 -28.52 -16.34
CA SER A 586 6.48 -28.30 -14.91
C SER A 586 5.69 -29.22 -14.01
N PHE A 587 4.57 -29.78 -14.48
CA PHE A 587 3.88 -30.83 -13.73
C PHE A 587 4.75 -32.09 -13.59
N ILE A 588 5.59 -32.38 -14.58
CA ILE A 588 6.54 -33.50 -14.56
C ILE A 588 7.87 -33.06 -13.92
N ASN A 589 8.37 -31.88 -14.31
CA ASN A 589 9.65 -31.32 -13.90
C ASN A 589 9.45 -29.96 -13.23
N PRO A 590 8.90 -29.93 -12.00
CA PRO A 590 8.59 -28.68 -11.32
C PRO A 590 9.86 -27.86 -11.09
N ASN A 591 9.75 -26.54 -11.28
CA ASN A 591 10.85 -25.63 -10.99
C ASN A 591 11.08 -25.62 -9.48
N THR A 592 12.23 -26.17 -9.06
CA THR A 592 12.59 -26.44 -7.67
C THR A 592 14.09 -26.23 -7.52
N GLY A 593 14.53 -25.81 -6.34
CA GLY A 593 15.93 -25.45 -6.11
C GLY A 593 16.10 -24.47 -4.96
N HIS A 594 17.34 -24.03 -4.80
CA HIS A 594 17.72 -23.00 -3.85
C HIS A 594 17.01 -21.69 -4.19
N GLY A 595 16.43 -21.03 -3.19
CA GLY A 595 15.63 -19.83 -3.39
C GLY A 595 14.25 -20.07 -4.01
N ILE A 596 13.77 -21.31 -4.10
CA ILE A 596 12.44 -21.65 -4.68
C ILE A 596 11.65 -22.57 -3.73
N THR A 597 12.24 -23.68 -3.30
CA THR A 597 11.55 -24.70 -2.47
C THR A 597 12.33 -25.16 -1.22
N ASP A 598 13.44 -24.51 -0.94
CA ASP A 598 14.40 -24.80 0.15
C ASP A 598 13.94 -24.28 1.52
N TYR A 599 12.66 -24.45 1.83
CA TYR A 599 12.12 -24.17 3.15
C TYR A 599 12.44 -25.34 4.09
N VAL A 600 13.52 -25.23 4.88
CA VAL A 600 13.97 -26.30 5.79
C VAL A 600 12.83 -26.70 6.76
N SER A 601 12.27 -27.89 6.53
CA SER A 601 11.28 -28.55 7.38
C SER A 601 11.95 -29.20 8.59
N LYS A 602 11.76 -28.65 9.79
CA LYS A 602 12.29 -29.23 11.04
C LYS A 602 11.48 -30.44 11.58
N THR A 603 10.68 -31.12 10.76
CA THR A 603 9.64 -32.04 11.27
C THR A 603 9.93 -33.54 11.12
N TYR A 604 11.08 -33.98 10.61
CA TYR A 604 11.33 -35.43 10.39
C TYR A 604 12.55 -36.05 11.08
N ILE A 605 13.11 -35.43 12.14
CA ILE A 605 14.25 -36.02 12.88
C ILE A 605 13.86 -36.65 14.24
N LYS A 606 12.56 -36.80 14.57
CA LYS A 606 12.15 -37.30 15.90
C LYS A 606 11.50 -38.67 15.98
N THR A 607 11.63 -39.53 14.97
CA THR A 607 11.03 -40.88 15.01
C THR A 607 11.93 -42.04 14.61
N ASN A 608 13.26 -41.89 14.52
CA ASN A 608 14.15 -43.02 14.18
C ASN A 608 15.35 -43.24 15.11
N SER A 609 15.36 -42.69 16.33
CA SER A 609 16.43 -42.97 17.31
C SER A 609 15.96 -43.73 18.54
N SER A 610 14.95 -44.60 18.41
CA SER A 610 14.53 -45.48 19.50
C SER A 610 13.98 -46.82 19.01
N VAL A 611 14.71 -47.55 18.16
CA VAL A 611 14.72 -49.03 18.13
C VAL A 611 15.99 -49.47 17.41
N ARG A 612 17.01 -49.91 18.16
CA ARG A 612 17.84 -51.11 17.92
C ARG A 612 19.03 -51.12 18.88
N GLY A 613 19.04 -52.16 19.72
CA GLY A 613 20.21 -52.88 20.24
C GLY A 613 21.18 -52.09 21.08
#